data_AF-A0A1C5GM13-F1
#
_entry.id   AF-A0A1C5GM13-F1
#
_cell.length_a   1.000
_cell.length_b   1.000
_cell.length_c   1.000
_cell.angle_alpha   90.00
_cell.angle_beta   90.00
_cell.angle_gamma   90.00
#
_symmetry.space_group_name_H-M   'P 1'
#
loop_
_entity.id
_entity.type
_entity.pdbx_description
1 polymer ?
#
loop_
_entity_poly.entity_id
_entity_poly.type
_entity_poly.pdbx_seq_one_letter_code
_entity_poly.pdbx_strand_id
1 'polypeptide(L)' 'MGLIHAWRMQRLVSDARTAFERGDLTFIAGFDIDTRRRVSMKQIRREIDLIINAVEPIGWECVSVEPFLASVKIDFLRQS' A
#
# COMPACT_ATOMS: atom_id res chain seq x y z
N MET A 1 0.65 -17.32 1.95
CA MET A 1 -0.59 -16.58 1.68
C MET A 1 -0.46 -15.28 2.45
N GLY A 2 -0.19 -14.17 1.75
CA GLY A 2 0.10 -12.85 2.33
C GLY A 2 -1.08 -12.26 3.10
N LEU A 3 -0.85 -11.22 3.90
CA LEU A 3 -1.90 -10.53 4.66
C LEU A 3 -2.86 -9.80 3.71
N ILE A 4 -2.41 -9.45 2.51
CA ILE A 4 -3.24 -8.88 1.46
C ILE A 4 -3.69 -10.00 0.51
N HIS A 5 -5.00 -10.17 0.36
CA HIS A 5 -5.59 -11.04 -0.65
C HIS A 5 -5.32 -10.48 -2.06
N ALA A 6 -5.04 -11.35 -3.04
CA ALA A 6 -4.71 -10.94 -4.41
C ALA A 6 -5.74 -9.99 -5.05
N TRP A 7 -7.04 -10.18 -4.76
CA TRP A 7 -8.10 -9.28 -5.21
C TRP A 7 -7.99 -7.86 -4.61
N ARG A 8 -7.56 -7.73 -3.34
CA ARG A 8 -7.28 -6.42 -2.72
C ARG A 8 -6.11 -5.72 -3.42
N MET A 9 -5.09 -6.47 -3.85
CA MET A 9 -3.95 -5.90 -4.59
C MET A 9 -4.37 -5.37 -5.96
N GLN A 10 -5.15 -6.14 -6.74
CA GLN A 10 -5.64 -5.70 -8.04
C GLN A 10 -6.47 -4.41 -7.94
N ARG A 11 -7.35 -4.33 -6.94
CA ARG A 11 -8.13 -3.12 -6.68
C ARG A 11 -7.25 -1.93 -6.31
N LEU A 12 -6.29 -2.13 -5.42
CA LEU A 12 -5.35 -1.09 -5.00
C LEU A 12 -4.57 -0.51 -6.20
N VAL A 13 -4.08 -1.36 -7.10
CA VAL A 13 -3.39 -0.93 -8.33
C VAL A 13 -4.34 -0.17 -9.26
N SER A 14 -5.58 -0.64 -9.41
CA SER A 14 -6.61 0.05 -10.21
C SER A 14 -6.93 1.44 -9.65
N ASP A 15 -7.07 1.55 -8.33
CA ASP A 15 -7.37 2.80 -7.64
C ASP A 15 -6.20 3.77 -7.75
N ALA A 16 -4.95 3.30 -7.56
CA ALA A 16 -3.73 4.08 -7.73
C ALA A 16 -3.58 4.63 -9.15
N ARG A 17 -3.85 3.80 -10.17
CA ARG A 17 -3.83 4.22 -11.56
C ARG A 17 -4.89 5.27 -11.86
N THR A 18 -6.11 5.05 -11.37
CA THR A 18 -7.22 6.01 -11.56
C THR A 18 -6.91 7.36 -10.92
N ALA A 19 -6.35 7.38 -9.71
CA ALA A 19 -5.94 8.60 -9.03
C ALA A 19 -4.84 9.34 -9.82
N PHE A 20 -3.87 8.61 -10.36
CA PHE A 20 -2.79 9.18 -11.16
C PHE A 20 -3.31 9.80 -12.46
N GLU A 21 -4.21 9.09 -13.16
CA GLU A 21 -4.85 9.56 -14.40
C GLU A 21 -5.75 10.77 -14.18
N ARG A 22 -6.37 10.90 -12.99
CA ARG A 22 -7.13 12.10 -12.58
C ARG A 22 -6.24 13.30 -12.26
N GLY A 23 -4.96 13.06 -12.01
CA GLY A 23 -4.00 14.09 -11.68
C GLY A 23 -3.88 14.38 -10.19
N ASP A 24 -4.27 13.44 -9.33
CA ASP A 24 -4.12 13.57 -7.88
C ASP A 24 -2.63 13.73 -7.50
N LEU A 25 -2.35 14.57 -6.49
CA LEU A 25 -0.97 14.80 -6.03
C LEU A 25 -0.50 13.76 -5.02
N THR A 26 -1.44 13.14 -4.32
CA THR A 26 -1.19 12.19 -3.24
C THR A 26 -2.05 10.95 -3.47
N PHE A 27 -1.51 9.80 -3.06
CA PHE A 27 -2.25 8.56 -3.01
C PHE A 27 -1.93 7.85 -1.70
N ILE A 28 -2.96 7.28 -1.06
CA ILE A 28 -2.82 6.62 0.23
C ILE A 28 -3.25 5.18 0.08
N ALA A 29 -2.37 4.27 0.43
CA ALA A 29 -2.66 2.86 0.52
C ALA A 29 -2.53 2.37 1.97
N GLY A 30 -3.12 1.22 2.26
CA GLY A 30 -2.96 0.61 3.57
C GLY A 30 -3.59 -0.76 3.65
N PHE A 31 -3.25 -1.48 4.72
CA PHE A 31 -3.85 -2.76 5.04
C PHE A 31 -3.98 -2.94 6.54
N ASP A 32 -5.03 -3.67 6.92
CA ASP A 32 -5.26 -4.04 8.31
C ASP A 32 -4.36 -5.21 8.72
N ILE A 33 -3.82 -5.12 9.92
CA ILE A 33 -3.10 -6.19 10.61
C ILE A 33 -4.14 -6.97 11.41
N ASP A 34 -4.23 -8.28 11.16
CA ASP A 34 -5.05 -9.17 11.99
C ASP A 34 -4.43 -9.29 13.38
N THR A 35 -4.92 -8.51 14.34
CA THR A 35 -4.44 -8.50 15.73
C THR A 35 -4.73 -9.79 16.48
N ARG A 36 -5.62 -10.66 15.97
CA ARG A 36 -5.89 -11.99 16.54
C ARG A 36 -4.83 -13.01 16.14
N ARG A 37 -4.10 -12.74 15.05
CA ARG A 37 -2.95 -13.54 14.62
C ARG A 37 -1.67 -12.84 15.05
N ARG A 38 -0.69 -13.60 15.55
CA ARG A 38 0.65 -13.05 15.75
C ARG A 38 1.30 -12.79 14.39
N VAL A 39 1.13 -11.57 13.90
CA VAL A 39 1.80 -11.09 12.70
C VAL A 39 3.18 -10.56 13.09
N SER A 40 4.23 -11.09 12.45
CA SER A 40 5.59 -10.60 12.65
C SER A 40 5.87 -9.33 11.86
N MET A 41 6.75 -8.47 12.37
CA MET A 41 7.23 -7.28 11.63
C MET A 41 7.83 -7.64 10.27
N LYS A 42 8.42 -8.82 10.13
CA LYS A 42 8.93 -9.32 8.84
C LYS A 42 7.81 -9.54 7.81
N GLN A 43 6.66 -10.05 8.24
CA GLN A 43 5.50 -10.21 7.37
C GLN A 43 4.92 -8.85 6.99
N ILE A 44 4.81 -7.92 7.95
CA ILE A 44 4.33 -6.56 7.69
C ILE A 44 5.22 -5.87 6.65
N ARG A 45 6.56 -5.93 6.83
CA ARG A 45 7.51 -5.36 5.88
C ARG A 45 7.36 -5.95 4.48
N ARG A 46 7.21 -7.27 4.37
CA ARG A 46 7.00 -7.92 3.08
C ARG A 46 5.74 -7.41 2.36
N GLU A 47 4.66 -7.15 3.08
CA GLU A 47 3.43 -6.62 2.47
C GLU A 47 3.58 -5.16 2.07
N ILE A 48 4.28 -4.34 2.87
CA ILE A 48 4.65 -2.98 2.49
C ILE A 48 5.45 -3.01 1.18
N ASP A 49 6.49 -3.83 1.10
CA ASP A 49 7.31 -3.97 -0.10
C ASP A 49 6.45 -4.41 -1.31
N LEU A 50 5.47 -5.29 -1.12
CA LEU A 50 4.57 -5.71 -2.20
C LEU A 50 3.67 -4.56 -2.70
N ILE A 51 3.14 -3.73 -1.79
CA ILE A 51 2.35 -2.55 -2.18
C ILE A 51 3.21 -1.55 -2.94
N ILE A 52 4.37 -1.20 -2.39
CA ILE A 52 5.29 -0.22 -2.99
C ILE A 52 5.67 -0.66 -4.40
N ASN A 53 6.15 -1.89 -4.57
CA ASN A 53 6.55 -2.43 -5.88
C ASN A 53 5.40 -2.49 -6.91
N ALA A 54 4.15 -2.55 -6.46
CA ALA A 54 2.99 -2.56 -7.34
C ALA A 54 2.54 -1.14 -7.74
N VAL A 55 2.76 -0.16 -6.88
CA VAL A 55 2.27 1.22 -7.02
C VAL A 55 3.31 2.13 -7.67
N GLU A 56 4.59 1.98 -7.33
CA GLU A 56 5.66 2.84 -7.87
C GLU A 56 5.76 2.84 -9.40
N PRO A 57 5.63 1.71 -10.11
CA PRO A 57 5.67 1.68 -11.58
C PRO A 57 4.57 2.51 -12.28
N ILE A 58 3.53 2.94 -11.55
CA ILE A 58 2.46 3.80 -12.07
C ILE A 58 2.90 5.28 -12.12
N GLY A 59 3.98 5.65 -11.40
CA GLY A 59 4.46 7.02 -11.25
C GLY A 59 4.23 7.61 -9.86
N TRP A 60 3.94 6.76 -8.88
CA TRP A 60 3.85 7.12 -7.47
C TRP A 60 5.20 6.88 -6.77
N GLU A 61 5.53 7.66 -5.75
CA GLU A 61 6.73 7.48 -4.93
C GLU A 61 6.34 7.34 -3.47
N CYS A 62 6.80 6.28 -2.82
CA CYS A 62 6.54 6.07 -1.40
C CYS A 62 7.32 7.08 -0.56
N VAL A 63 6.62 7.93 0.19
CA VAL A 63 7.24 8.96 1.04
C VAL A 63 7.11 8.71 2.54
N SER A 64 6.10 7.94 2.96
CA SER A 64 5.93 7.58 4.36
C SER A 64 5.27 6.22 4.53
N VAL A 65 5.64 5.52 5.60
CA VAL A 65 5.01 4.29 6.06
C VAL A 65 4.77 4.42 7.56
N GLU A 66 3.51 4.47 7.96
CA GLU A 66 3.12 4.69 9.34
C GLU A 66 2.27 3.52 9.86
N PRO A 67 2.70 2.84 10.93
CA PRO A 67 1.84 1.90 11.64
C PRO A 67 0.80 2.68 12.45
N PHE A 68 -0.48 2.39 12.24
CA PHE A 68 -1.58 2.98 12.99
C PHE A 68 -2.43 1.89 13.65
N LEU A 69 -2.22 1.70 14.96
CA LEU A 69 -2.92 0.71 15.80
C LEU A 69 -2.87 -0.71 15.21
N ALA A 70 -3.92 -1.07 14.46
CA ALA A 70 -4.13 -2.37 13.83
C ALA A 70 -4.06 -2.28 12.29
N SER A 71 -3.38 -1.28 11.74
CA SER A 71 -3.26 -1.05 10.30
C SER A 71 -1.91 -0.45 9.96
N VAL A 72 -1.52 -0.56 8.69
CA VAL A 72 -0.37 0.16 8.12
C VAL A 72 -0.90 1.10 7.06
N LYS A 73 -0.48 2.36 7.13
CA LYS A 73 -0.72 3.39 6.12
C LYS A 73 0.58 3.65 5.35
N ILE A 74 0.46 3.77 4.05
CA ILE A 74 1.55 4.06 3.13
C ILE A 74 1.12 5.26 2.30
N ASP A 75 1.88 6.35 2.41
CA ASP A 75 1.63 7.59 1.70
C ASP A 75 2.54 7.68 0.48
N PHE A 76 1.94 8.00 -0.65
CA PHE A 76 2.61 8.17 -1.93
C PHE A 76 2.44 9.59 -2.45
N LEU A 77 3.49 10.12 -3.08
CA LEU A 77 3.45 11.35 -3.86
C LEU A 77 3.58 11.05 -5.33
N ARG A 78 2.95 11.88 -6.16
CA ARG A 78 3.10 11.77 -7.60
C ARG A 78 4.50 12.22 -8.02
N GLN A 79 5.23 11.38 -8.74
CA GLN A 79 6.45 11.79 -9.43
C GLN A 79 6.06 12.61 -10.67
N SER A 80 6.61 13.82 -10.75
CA SER A 80 6.41 14.79 -11.82
C SER A 80 7.20 14.44 -13.08
#